data_AF-A0A087BSN7-F1
#
_entry.id   AF-A0A087BSN7-F1
#
_cell.length_a   1.000
_cell.length_b   1.000
_cell.length_c   1.000
_cell.angle_alpha   90.00
_cell.angle_beta   90.00
_cell.angle_gamma   90.00
#
_symmetry.space_group_name_H-M   'P 1'
#
loop_
_entity.id
_entity.type
_entity.pdbx_description
1 polymer ?
#
loop_
_entity_poly.entity_id
_entity_poly.type
_entity_poly.pdbx_seq_one_letter_code
_entity_poly.pdbx_strand_id
1 'polypeptide(L)'
;MIIAASIAAIAAGALHVFIFVLESILWDSDFTRTTFSIADPEESRATRSMAFNQGFYNLFLALMAIAGAILALTGGTDTGVALIVAGTASMSAAAVVLLASDPTKRTAALKQLSLPLLTLILLLVAALF
;
A
#
# COMPACT_ATOMS: atom_id res chain seq x y z
N MET A 1 -14.61 -3.07 -16.27
CA MET A 1 -13.85 -2.30 -15.25
C MET A 1 -12.98 -3.15 -14.32
N ILE A 2 -13.33 -4.43 -14.09
CA ILE A 2 -12.51 -5.36 -13.28
C ILE A 2 -11.05 -5.44 -13.76
N ILE A 3 -10.79 -5.54 -15.08
CA ILE A 3 -9.41 -5.58 -15.60
C ILE A 3 -8.62 -4.33 -15.18
N ALA A 4 -9.20 -3.14 -15.35
CA ALA A 4 -8.56 -1.88 -14.96
C ALA A 4 -8.33 -1.81 -13.43
N ALA A 5 -9.31 -2.25 -12.64
CA ALA A 5 -9.18 -2.34 -11.19
C ALA A 5 -8.06 -3.31 -10.76
N SER A 6 -7.95 -4.48 -11.40
CA SER A 6 -6.88 -5.45 -11.16
C SER A 6 -5.50 -4.89 -11.52
N ILE A 7 -5.37 -4.16 -12.63
CA ILE A 7 -4.12 -3.49 -12.99
C ILE A 7 -3.74 -2.45 -11.94
N ALA A 8 -4.69 -1.61 -11.50
CA ALA A 8 -4.47 -0.64 -10.44
C ALA A 8 -4.11 -1.31 -9.10
N ALA A 9 -4.74 -2.45 -8.78
CA ALA A 9 -4.46 -3.23 -7.57
C ALA A 9 -3.04 -3.82 -7.58
N ILE A 10 -2.58 -4.33 -8.73
CA ILE A 10 -1.20 -4.81 -8.91
C ILE A 10 -0.22 -3.66 -8.74
N ALA A 11 -0.50 -2.49 -9.33
CA ALA A 11 0.34 -1.31 -9.16
C ALA A 11 0.40 -0.83 -7.69
N ALA A 12 -0.75 -0.84 -6.99
CA ALA A 12 -0.83 -0.55 -5.55
C ALA A 12 0.00 -1.54 -4.73
N GLY A 13 -0.12 -2.84 -5.02
CA GLY A 13 0.68 -3.88 -4.38
C GLY A 13 2.18 -3.70 -4.64
N ALA A 14 2.58 -3.41 -5.88
CA ALA A 14 3.98 -3.15 -6.22
C ALA A 14 4.57 -1.95 -5.45
N LEU A 15 3.79 -0.86 -5.30
CA LEU A 15 4.18 0.27 -4.46
C LEU A 15 4.40 -0.14 -3.00
N HIS A 16 3.53 -0.99 -2.44
CA HIS A 16 3.65 -1.45 -1.05
C HIS A 16 4.78 -2.47 -0.86
N VAL A 17 5.11 -3.29 -1.87
CA VAL A 17 6.34 -4.10 -1.88
C VAL A 17 7.57 -3.20 -1.88
N PHE A 18 7.57 -2.12 -2.65
CA PHE A 18 8.65 -1.14 -2.62
C PHE A 18 8.78 -0.50 -1.22
N ILE A 19 7.67 -0.10 -0.60
CA ILE A 19 7.66 0.42 0.78
C ILE A 19 8.20 -0.62 1.77
N PHE A 20 7.79 -1.89 1.65
CA PHE A 20 8.33 -2.99 2.46
C PHE A 20 9.87 -3.06 2.37
N VAL A 21 10.44 -2.95 1.16
CA VAL A 21 11.90 -2.94 0.98
C VAL A 21 12.54 -1.77 1.71
N LEU A 22 11.94 -0.57 1.65
CA LEU A 22 12.43 0.60 2.37
C LEU A 22 12.36 0.41 3.89
N GLU A 23 11.24 -0.10 4.40
CA GLU A 23 10.98 -0.22 5.83
C GLU A 23 11.70 -1.40 6.49
N SER A 24 11.91 -2.50 5.77
CA SER A 24 12.47 -3.74 6.34
C SER A 24 13.94 -3.96 6.00
N ILE A 25 14.40 -3.51 4.83
CA ILE A 25 15.74 -3.81 4.33
C ILE A 25 16.61 -2.56 4.32
N LEU A 26 16.09 -1.45 3.78
CA LEU A 26 16.85 -0.22 3.53
C LEU A 26 16.58 0.88 4.57
N TRP A 27 16.05 0.56 5.75
CA TRP A 27 15.54 1.56 6.71
C TRP A 27 16.54 2.67 7.04
N ASP A 28 17.78 2.30 7.37
CA ASP A 28 18.82 3.26 7.75
C ASP A 28 19.54 3.93 6.56
N SER A 29 19.13 3.63 5.32
CA SER A 29 19.72 4.27 4.14
C SER A 29 19.31 5.74 4.02
N ASP A 30 20.19 6.57 3.47
CA ASP A 30 19.94 7.99 3.22
C ASP A 30 18.69 8.21 2.35
N PHE A 31 18.48 7.31 1.39
CA PHE A 31 17.32 7.32 0.51
C PHE A 31 16.01 7.12 1.28
N THR A 32 15.95 6.11 2.16
CA THR A 32 14.76 5.85 2.99
C THR A 32 14.52 7.01 3.96
N ARG A 33 15.56 7.50 4.65
CA ARG A 33 15.44 8.63 5.58
C ARG A 33 14.90 9.89 4.88
N THR A 34 15.37 10.18 3.67
CA THR A 34 14.83 11.29 2.86
C THR A 34 13.36 11.04 2.47
N THR A 35 13.04 9.82 2.03
CA THR A 35 11.68 9.44 1.61
C THR A 35 10.67 9.57 2.74
N PHE A 36 11.04 9.13 3.95
CA PHE A 36 10.21 9.19 5.14
C PHE A 36 10.42 10.48 5.95
N SER A 37 11.17 11.46 5.46
CA SER A 37 11.43 12.73 6.16
C SER A 37 11.93 12.53 7.60
N ILE A 38 12.92 11.65 7.76
CA ILE A 38 13.64 11.38 9.01
C ILE A 38 14.93 12.18 8.98
N ALA A 39 15.02 13.22 9.82
CA ALA A 39 16.18 14.12 9.82
C ALA A 39 17.36 13.56 10.62
N ASP A 40 17.06 12.86 11.73
CA ASP A 40 18.07 12.36 12.65
C ASP A 40 18.40 10.86 12.40
N PRO A 41 19.66 10.49 12.14
CA PRO A 41 20.08 9.09 12.08
C PRO A 41 19.78 8.29 13.36
N GLU A 42 19.77 8.91 14.55
CA GLU A 42 19.40 8.21 15.79
C GLU A 42 17.91 7.86 15.83
N GLU A 43 17.04 8.72 15.30
CA GLU A 43 15.61 8.43 15.16
C GLU A 43 15.38 7.18 14.29
N SER A 44 16.08 7.10 13.15
CA SER A 44 16.04 5.93 12.26
C SER A 44 16.44 4.64 13.00
N ARG A 45 17.53 4.68 13.76
CA ARG A 45 17.97 3.52 14.56
C ARG A 45 16.96 3.12 15.63
N ALA A 46 16.39 4.10 16.33
CA ALA A 46 15.42 3.88 17.38
C ALA A 46 14.11 3.25 16.87
N THR A 47 13.67 3.61 15.65
CA THR A 47 12.42 3.10 15.07
C THR A 47 12.60 1.88 14.18
N ARG A 48 13.83 1.38 13.98
CA ARG A 48 14.15 0.29 13.04
C ARG A 48 13.29 -0.97 13.24
N SER A 49 13.10 -1.40 14.49
CA SER A 49 12.28 -2.60 14.77
C SER A 49 10.79 -2.37 14.46
N MET A 50 10.28 -1.17 14.70
CA MET A 50 8.90 -0.80 14.35
C MET A 50 8.72 -0.74 12.83
N ALA A 51 9.66 -0.11 12.12
CA ALA A 51 9.65 -0.01 10.66
C ALA A 51 9.70 -1.41 10.02
N PHE A 52 10.57 -2.29 10.52
CA PHE A 52 10.63 -3.68 10.06
C PHE A 52 9.27 -4.37 10.15
N ASN A 53 8.58 -4.26 11.29
CA ASN A 53 7.26 -4.86 11.44
C ASN A 53 6.22 -4.21 10.50
N GLN A 54 6.27 -2.88 10.33
CA GLN A 54 5.39 -2.20 9.38
C GLN A 54 5.61 -2.63 7.92
N GLY A 55 6.86 -2.83 7.53
CA GLY A 55 7.16 -3.33 6.20
C GLY A 55 6.47 -4.66 5.94
N PHE A 56 6.43 -5.58 6.91
CA PHE A 56 5.74 -6.86 6.73
C PHE A 56 4.21 -6.71 6.67
N TYR A 57 3.61 -5.80 7.44
CA TYR A 57 2.19 -5.48 7.25
C TYR A 57 1.92 -4.98 5.82
N ASN A 58 2.74 -4.05 5.31
CA ASN A 58 2.65 -3.54 3.95
C ASN A 58 2.81 -4.66 2.90
N LEU A 59 3.76 -5.58 3.12
CA LEU A 59 3.97 -6.75 2.25
C LEU A 59 2.73 -7.65 2.22
N PHE A 60 2.14 -7.98 3.37
CA PHE A 60 0.98 -8.88 3.40
C PHE A 60 -0.25 -8.24 2.75
N LEU A 61 -0.47 -6.94 2.92
CA LEU A 61 -1.50 -6.21 2.19
C LEU A 61 -1.24 -6.22 0.67
N ALA A 62 0.01 -6.04 0.26
CA ALA A 62 0.40 -6.10 -1.15
C ALA A 62 0.12 -7.49 -1.75
N LEU A 63 0.54 -8.55 -1.06
CA LEU A 63 0.30 -9.93 -1.50
C LEU A 63 -1.18 -10.25 -1.60
N MET A 64 -1.99 -9.77 -0.64
CA MET A 64 -3.45 -9.92 -0.68
C MET A 64 -4.05 -9.25 -1.92
N ALA A 65 -3.69 -8.00 -2.20
CA ALA A 65 -4.18 -7.27 -3.37
C ALA A 65 -3.74 -7.90 -4.70
N ILE A 66 -2.47 -8.32 -4.80
CA ILE A 66 -1.93 -8.96 -6.02
C ILE A 66 -2.56 -10.34 -6.24
N ALA A 67 -2.66 -11.17 -5.21
CA ALA A 67 -3.32 -12.47 -5.30
C ALA A 67 -4.79 -12.32 -5.69
N GLY A 68 -5.49 -11.33 -5.11
CA GLY A 68 -6.85 -10.99 -5.49
C GLY A 68 -6.98 -10.59 -6.96
N ALA A 69 -6.07 -9.75 -7.45
CA ALA A 69 -6.03 -9.33 -8.85
C ALA A 69 -5.81 -10.51 -9.80
N ILE A 70 -4.89 -11.43 -9.47
CA ILE A 70 -4.65 -12.65 -10.26
C ILE A 70 -5.92 -13.51 -10.30
N LEU A 71 -6.54 -13.80 -9.16
CA LEU A 71 -7.77 -14.59 -9.10
C LEU A 71 -8.91 -13.95 -9.88
N ALA A 72 -9.07 -12.62 -9.78
CA ALA A 72 -10.09 -11.89 -10.51
C ALA A 72 -9.92 -11.97 -12.03
N LEU A 73 -8.68 -12.15 -12.51
CA LEU A 73 -8.34 -12.27 -13.93
C LEU A 73 -8.36 -13.72 -14.45
N THR A 74 -8.29 -14.73 -13.57
CA THR A 74 -8.18 -16.15 -13.94
C THR A 74 -9.43 -16.98 -13.66
N GLY A 75 -10.55 -16.35 -13.30
CA GLY A 75 -11.87 -16.99 -13.18
C GLY A 75 -12.41 -17.13 -11.75
N GLY A 76 -11.64 -16.70 -10.75
CA GLY A 76 -12.09 -16.61 -9.35
C GLY A 76 -12.60 -15.21 -8.99
N THR A 77 -13.48 -14.62 -9.81
CA THR A 77 -13.84 -13.19 -9.76
C THR A 77 -14.25 -12.71 -8.37
N ASP A 78 -15.21 -13.37 -7.72
CA ASP A 78 -15.75 -12.89 -6.44
C ASP A 78 -14.69 -12.94 -5.33
N THR A 79 -13.98 -14.05 -5.19
CA THR A 79 -12.86 -14.21 -4.24
C THR A 79 -11.76 -13.20 -4.55
N GLY A 80 -11.44 -13.01 -5.83
CA GLY A 80 -10.42 -12.07 -6.28
C GLY A 80 -10.77 -10.63 -5.90
N VAL A 81 -11.98 -10.19 -6.21
CA VAL A 81 -12.50 -8.87 -5.85
C VAL A 81 -12.51 -8.68 -4.33
N ALA A 82 -12.96 -9.68 -3.56
CA ALA A 82 -12.95 -9.60 -2.10
C ALA A 82 -11.54 -9.36 -1.53
N LEU A 83 -10.53 -10.06 -2.05
CA LEU A 83 -9.13 -9.87 -1.64
C LEU A 83 -8.56 -8.52 -2.10
N ILE A 84 -8.88 -8.06 -3.31
CA ILE A 84 -8.49 -6.73 -3.79
C ILE A 84 -9.05 -5.66 -2.85
N VAL A 85 -10.35 -5.74 -2.53
CA VAL A 85 -11.01 -4.78 -1.62
C VAL A 85 -10.38 -4.84 -0.24
N ALA A 86 -10.20 -6.02 0.34
CA ALA A 86 -9.60 -6.17 1.66
C ALA A 86 -8.20 -5.55 1.74
N GLY A 87 -7.34 -5.80 0.75
CA GLY A 87 -6.00 -5.24 0.68
C GLY A 87 -6.02 -3.72 0.47
N THR A 88 -6.68 -3.25 -0.59
CA THR A 88 -6.65 -1.84 -0.99
C THR A 88 -7.49 -0.91 -0.10
N ALA A 89 -8.57 -1.39 0.51
CA ALA A 89 -9.29 -0.64 1.53
C ALA A 89 -8.44 -0.44 2.79
N SER A 90 -7.73 -1.48 3.22
CA SER A 90 -6.83 -1.38 4.38
C SER A 90 -5.68 -0.40 4.12
N MET A 91 -5.05 -0.46 2.94
CA MET A 91 -4.03 0.51 2.52
C MET A 91 -4.59 1.94 2.50
N SER A 92 -5.78 2.13 1.91
CA SER A 92 -6.44 3.43 1.83
C SER A 92 -6.75 3.99 3.22
N ALA A 93 -7.33 3.16 4.10
CA ALA A 93 -7.65 3.55 5.47
C ALA A 93 -6.40 3.94 6.27
N ALA A 94 -5.32 3.14 6.19
CA ALA A 94 -4.05 3.46 6.82
C ALA A 94 -3.46 4.78 6.30
N ALA A 95 -3.52 5.02 4.99
CA ALA A 95 -3.05 6.26 4.39
C ALA A 95 -3.88 7.48 4.84
N VAL A 96 -5.20 7.33 5.00
CA VAL A 96 -6.07 8.38 5.58
C VAL A 96 -5.71 8.66 7.03
N VAL A 97 -5.46 7.63 7.84
CA VAL A 97 -5.01 7.80 9.22
C VAL A 97 -3.70 8.59 9.25
N LEU A 98 -2.70 8.22 8.44
CA LEU A 98 -1.41 8.92 8.36
C LEU A 98 -1.57 10.38 7.90
N LEU A 99 -2.42 10.61 6.89
CA LEU A 99 -2.72 11.95 6.37
C LEU A 99 -3.31 12.87 7.46
N ALA A 100 -4.15 12.30 8.33
CA ALA A 100 -4.80 13.01 9.42
C ALA A 100 -3.88 13.17 10.65
N SER A 101 -3.02 12.19 10.94
CA SER A 101 -2.22 12.17 12.17
C SER A 101 -0.89 12.91 12.07
N ASP A 102 -0.28 13.00 10.89
CA ASP A 102 1.06 13.59 10.73
C ASP A 102 1.15 14.54 9.51
N PRO A 103 1.11 15.86 9.73
CA PRO A 103 1.27 16.86 8.67
C PRO A 103 2.58 16.74 7.89
N THR A 104 3.66 16.25 8.51
CA THR A 104 4.99 16.12 7.88
C THR A 104 5.02 14.99 6.85
N LYS A 105 4.13 13.99 6.98
CA LYS A 105 4.09 12.81 6.10
C LYS A 105 2.98 12.87 5.04
N ARG A 106 2.25 13.99 4.91
CA ARG A 106 1.11 14.11 3.99
C ARG A 106 1.43 13.72 2.55
N THR A 107 2.60 14.13 2.03
CA THR A 107 3.02 13.77 0.67
C THR A 107 3.21 12.25 0.52
N ALA A 108 3.79 11.59 1.53
CA ALA A 108 3.93 10.14 1.53
C ALA A 108 2.56 9.45 1.64
N ALA A 109 1.70 9.94 2.52
CA ALA A 109 0.34 9.43 2.69
C ALA A 109 -0.48 9.52 1.39
N LEU A 110 -0.43 10.64 0.67
CA LEU A 110 -1.12 10.81 -0.61
C LEU A 110 -0.61 9.84 -1.69
N LYS A 111 0.71 9.60 -1.74
CA LYS A 111 1.29 8.60 -2.65
C LYS A 111 0.78 7.20 -2.34
N GLN A 112 0.73 6.83 -1.07
CA GLN A 112 0.22 5.53 -0.60
C GLN A 112 -1.30 5.38 -0.79
N LEU A 113 -2.07 6.47 -0.70
CA LEU A 113 -3.52 6.46 -0.91
C LEU A 113 -3.92 6.31 -2.38
N SER A 114 -3.14 6.88 -3.30
CA SER A 114 -3.53 7.09 -4.69
C SER A 114 -4.02 5.82 -5.42
N LEU A 115 -3.14 4.83 -5.63
CA LEU A 115 -3.44 3.61 -6.37
C LEU A 115 -4.47 2.72 -5.66
N PRO A 116 -4.38 2.47 -4.33
CA PRO A 116 -5.41 1.73 -3.62
C PRO A 116 -6.81 2.36 -3.73
N LEU A 117 -6.91 3.68 -3.58
CA LEU A 117 -8.19 4.38 -3.69
C LEU A 117 -8.74 4.32 -5.13
N LEU A 118 -7.88 4.50 -6.13
CA LEU A 118 -8.26 4.33 -7.53
C LEU A 118 -8.82 2.92 -7.79
N THR A 119 -8.18 1.88 -7.26
CA THR A 119 -8.68 0.51 -7.35
C THR A 119 -10.10 0.38 -6.80
N LEU A 120 -10.35 0.91 -5.60
CA LEU A 120 -11.67 0.84 -4.96
C LEU A 120 -12.73 1.59 -5.78
N ILE A 121 -12.40 2.77 -6.33
CA ILE A 121 -13.30 3.53 -7.21
C ILE A 121 -13.61 2.73 -8.47
N LEU A 122 -12.61 2.11 -9.10
CA LEU A 122 -12.82 1.32 -10.31
C LEU A 122 -13.70 0.09 -10.04
N LEU A 123 -13.54 -0.57 -8.88
CA LEU A 123 -14.41 -1.68 -8.46
C LEU A 123 -15.83 -1.20 -8.16
N LEU A 124 -15.99 -0.05 -7.51
CA LEU A 124 -17.31 0.53 -7.23
C LEU A 124 -18.05 0.84 -8.53
N VAL A 125 -17.39 1.48 -9.50
CA VAL A 125 -18.01 1.76 -10.81
C VAL A 125 -18.29 0.44 -11.54
N ALA A 126 -17.41 -0.58 -11.46
CA ALA A 126 -17.68 -1.91 -12.01
C ALA A 126 -18.90 -2.61 -11.41
N ALA A 127 -19.28 -2.29 -10.17
CA ALA A 127 -20.42 -2.88 -9.49
C ALA A 127 -21.74 -2.13 -9.79
N LEU A 128 -21.65 -0.88 -10.24
CA LEU A 128 -22.81 -0.03 -10.53
C LEU A 128 -23.24 -0.08 -12.01
N PHE A 129 -22.37 -0.53 -12.91
CA PHE A 129 -22.56 -0.57 -14.37
C PHE A 129 -22.11 -1.91 -14.95
#